data_AF-A0A1Y4WKT0-F1
#
_entry.id   AF-A0A1Y4WKT0-F1
#
_cell.length_a   1.000
_cell.length_b   1.000
_cell.length_c   1.000
_cell.angle_alpha   90.00
_cell.angle_beta   90.00
_cell.angle_gamma   90.00
#
_symmetry.space_group_name_H-M   'P 1'
#
loop_
_entity.id
_entity.type
_entity.pdbx_description
1 polymer ?
#
loop_
_entity_poly.entity_id
_entity_poly.type
_entity_poly.pdbx_seq_one_letter_code
_entity_poly.pdbx_strand_id
1 'polypeptide(L)'
;MKTEFWYPPGFPRAEERFLQRCALALASLAGFIIFLCQFSTILRDLQTALRTGAEGLTMPPLPALTAGCWIGFLVLALGQGVLAAAHYLWHYQGGRSIYRMRTLPQRFELARRCLAAPAAALGWCVLAAVAVAVLCALYYRVFTPAGLLPAHWLLGGALC
;
A
#
# COMPACT_ATOMS: atom_id res chain seq x y z
N MET A 1 27.87 -6.00 1.68
CA MET A 1 27.06 -6.97 0.90
C MET A 1 26.92 -6.46 -0.54
N LYS A 2 27.41 -7.21 -1.53
CA LYS A 2 27.35 -6.80 -2.95
C LYS A 2 25.89 -6.83 -3.44
N THR A 3 25.33 -5.65 -3.67
CA THR A 3 23.94 -5.46 -4.17
C THR A 3 23.77 -5.81 -5.65
N GLU A 4 24.81 -6.35 -6.30
CA GLU A 4 24.84 -6.71 -7.71
C GLU A 4 23.94 -7.90 -8.07
N PHE A 5 23.39 -8.62 -7.08
CA PHE A 5 22.57 -9.80 -7.33
C PHE A 5 21.08 -9.49 -7.58
N TRP A 6 20.60 -8.29 -7.25
CA TRP A 6 19.15 -8.01 -7.15
C TRP A 6 18.52 -7.38 -8.40
N TYR A 7 19.31 -6.92 -9.37
CA TYR A 7 18.82 -6.21 -10.55
C TYR A 7 19.49 -6.73 -11.82
N PRO A 8 18.81 -6.70 -12.98
CA PRO A 8 19.44 -7.02 -14.25
C PRO A 8 20.59 -6.02 -14.57
N PRO A 9 21.68 -6.49 -15.19
CA PRO A 9 22.83 -5.65 -15.49
C PRO A 9 22.46 -4.53 -16.47
N GLY A 10 22.92 -3.30 -16.19
CA GLY A 10 22.63 -2.11 -16.99
C GLY A 10 21.30 -1.41 -16.68
N PHE A 11 20.49 -1.93 -15.77
CA PHE A 11 19.23 -1.31 -15.40
C PHE A 11 19.42 -0.11 -14.44
N PRO A 12 18.75 1.05 -14.65
CA PRO A 12 18.88 2.24 -13.81
C PRO A 12 18.24 2.08 -12.42
N ARG A 13 18.93 1.35 -11.54
CA ARG A 13 18.45 0.97 -10.19
C ARG A 13 18.15 2.14 -9.24
N ALA A 14 18.83 3.27 -9.41
CA ALA A 14 18.70 4.41 -8.50
C ALA A 14 17.39 5.15 -8.74
N GLU A 15 17.04 5.31 -10.02
CA GLU A 15 15.81 5.93 -10.48
C GLU A 15 14.59 5.10 -10.09
N GLU A 16 14.59 3.78 -10.33
CA GLU A 16 13.49 2.90 -9.90
C GLU A 16 13.23 2.99 -8.38
N ARG A 17 14.28 2.92 -7.56
CA ARG A 17 14.12 3.02 -6.10
C ARG A 17 13.63 4.39 -5.66
N PHE A 18 14.06 5.45 -6.35
CA PHE A 18 13.58 6.79 -6.07
C PHE A 18 12.09 6.91 -6.39
N LEU A 19 11.66 6.47 -7.59
CA LEU A 19 10.26 6.44 -7.97
C LEU A 19 9.42 5.59 -7.01
N GLN A 20 9.88 4.39 -6.65
CA GLN A 20 9.18 3.52 -5.70
C GLN A 20 8.98 4.19 -4.34
N ARG A 21 10.02 4.87 -3.82
CA ARG A 21 9.93 5.60 -2.54
C ARG A 21 8.99 6.79 -2.62
N CYS A 22 9.09 7.58 -3.69
CA CYS A 22 8.21 8.72 -3.91
C CYS A 22 6.76 8.29 -4.07
N ALA A 23 6.50 7.23 -4.84
CA ALA A 23 5.16 6.73 -5.07
C ALA A 23 4.57 6.11 -3.79
N LEU A 24 5.38 5.41 -2.99
CA LEU A 24 4.97 4.89 -1.68
C LEU A 24 4.64 6.02 -0.69
N ALA A 25 5.48 7.06 -0.63
CA ALA A 25 5.26 8.23 0.22
C ALA A 25 4.00 9.01 -0.22
N LEU A 26 3.78 9.14 -1.52
CA LEU A 26 2.59 9.78 -2.07
C LEU A 26 1.33 8.96 -1.75
N ALA A 27 1.37 7.64 -1.92
CA ALA A 27 0.24 6.76 -1.63
C ALA A 27 -0.10 6.75 -0.13
N SER A 28 0.90 6.73 0.76
CA SER A 28 0.66 6.79 2.20
C SER A 28 0.08 8.14 2.62
N LEU A 29 0.63 9.24 2.11
CA LEU A 29 0.14 10.59 2.39
C LEU A 29 -1.28 10.78 1.85
N ALA A 30 -1.53 10.41 0.59
CA ALA A 30 -2.84 10.51 -0.02
C ALA A 30 -3.88 9.64 0.72
N GLY A 31 -3.53 8.41 1.06
CA GLY A 31 -4.40 7.53 1.83
C GLY A 31 -4.79 8.13 3.18
N PHE A 32 -3.81 8.70 3.90
CA PHE A 32 -4.07 9.35 5.18
C PHE A 32 -4.90 10.64 5.04
N ILE A 33 -4.64 11.48 4.03
CA ILE A 33 -5.42 12.69 3.76
C ILE A 33 -6.87 12.34 3.41
N ILE A 34 -7.09 11.34 2.55
CA ILE A 34 -8.44 10.87 2.18
C ILE A 34 -9.20 10.45 3.46
N PHE A 35 -8.56 9.69 4.34
CA PHE A 35 -9.14 9.32 5.63
C PHE A 35 -9.51 10.54 6.47
N LEU A 36 -8.59 11.52 6.62
CA LEU A 36 -8.85 12.74 7.40
C LEU A 36 -10.02 13.56 6.82
N CYS A 37 -10.10 13.68 5.50
CA CYS A 37 -11.22 14.35 4.84
C CYS A 37 -12.55 13.64 5.11
N GLN A 38 -12.60 12.31 4.95
CA GLN A 38 -13.81 11.54 5.24
C GLN A 38 -14.22 11.63 6.72
N PHE A 39 -13.26 11.42 7.61
CA PHE A 39 -13.48 11.47 9.05
C PHE A 39 -13.97 12.86 9.51
N SER A 40 -13.35 13.93 9.03
CA SER A 40 -13.75 15.30 9.38
C SER A 40 -15.12 15.68 8.82
N THR A 41 -15.46 15.23 7.61
CA THR A 41 -16.77 15.47 7.01
C THR A 41 -17.86 14.78 7.83
N ILE A 42 -17.68 13.48 8.10
CA ILE A 42 -18.66 12.69 8.88
C ILE A 42 -18.79 13.20 10.30
N LEU A 43 -17.68 13.56 10.98
CA LEU A 43 -17.77 14.14 12.32
C LEU A 43 -18.54 15.46 12.33
N ARG A 44 -18.34 16.33 11.34
CA ARG A 44 -19.08 17.59 11.23
C ARG A 44 -20.57 17.33 11.01
N ASP A 45 -20.92 16.38 10.15
CA ASP A 45 -22.30 15.99 9.87
C ASP A 45 -22.98 15.41 11.13
N LEU A 46 -22.28 14.55 11.87
CA LEU A 46 -22.79 14.01 13.14
C LEU A 46 -22.95 15.09 14.21
N GLN A 47 -22.01 16.01 14.33
CA GLN A 47 -22.11 17.12 15.28
C GLN A 47 -23.25 18.07 14.94
N THR A 48 -23.49 18.35 13.66
CA THR A 48 -24.63 19.17 13.24
C THR A 48 -25.95 18.46 13.52
N ALA A 49 -26.06 17.16 13.21
CA ALA A 49 -27.24 16.37 13.51
C ALA A 49 -27.54 16.26 15.02
N LEU A 50 -26.50 16.11 15.85
CA LEU A 50 -26.65 16.08 17.31
C LEU A 50 -27.16 17.44 17.84
N ARG A 51 -26.71 18.56 17.28
CA ARG A 51 -27.20 19.90 17.62
C ARG A 51 -28.66 20.10 17.23
N THR A 52 -29.14 19.43 16.19
CA THR A 52 -30.55 19.46 15.77
C THR A 52 -31.46 18.53 16.57
N GLY A 53 -30.93 17.85 17.60
CA GLY A 53 -31.71 16.97 18.48
C GLY A 53 -31.86 15.54 17.99
N ALA A 54 -31.03 15.08 17.06
CA ALA A 54 -31.04 13.68 16.63
C ALA A 54 -30.42 12.77 17.71
N GLU A 55 -31.16 11.74 18.11
CA GLU A 55 -30.71 10.73 19.08
C GLU A 55 -30.25 9.44 18.37
N GLY A 56 -29.39 8.65 19.03
CA GLY A 56 -28.99 7.33 18.55
C GLY A 56 -27.99 7.33 17.38
N LEU A 57 -27.37 8.47 17.07
CA LEU A 57 -26.33 8.55 16.05
C LEU A 57 -25.04 7.84 16.50
N THR A 58 -24.43 7.09 15.58
CA THR A 58 -23.16 6.39 15.82
C THR A 58 -22.19 6.68 14.68
N MET A 59 -20.90 6.76 15.01
CA MET A 59 -19.85 6.89 14.00
C MET A 59 -19.82 5.63 13.12
N PRO A 60 -19.66 5.76 11.79
CA PRO A 60 -19.48 4.61 10.91
C PRO A 60 -18.19 3.85 11.27
N PRO A 61 -18.15 2.53 11.03
CA PRO A 61 -16.99 1.71 11.39
C PRO A 61 -15.77 2.05 10.51
N LEU A 62 -14.58 1.73 11.04
CA LEU A 62 -13.29 2.06 10.41
C LEU A 62 -13.16 1.57 8.95
N PRO A 63 -13.63 0.36 8.57
CA PRO A 63 -13.53 -0.10 7.17
C PRO A 63 -14.30 0.80 6.18
N ALA A 64 -15.42 1.37 6.61
CA ALA A 64 -16.20 2.28 5.75
C ALA A 64 -15.43 3.58 5.48
N LEU A 65 -14.71 4.09 6.48
CA LEU A 65 -13.89 5.31 6.38
C LEU A 65 -12.59 5.10 5.59
N THR A 66 -12.08 3.87 5.55
CA THR A 66 -10.78 3.55 4.93
C THR A 66 -10.89 2.98 3.52
N ALA A 67 -12.09 2.78 2.99
CA ALA A 67 -12.31 2.17 1.67
C ALA A 67 -11.52 2.87 0.54
N GLY A 68 -11.45 4.20 0.55
CA GLY A 68 -10.70 4.98 -0.44
C GLY A 68 -9.18 5.02 -0.23
N CYS A 69 -8.69 4.70 0.97
CA CYS A 69 -7.28 4.80 1.33
C CYS A 69 -6.41 3.75 0.62
N TRP A 70 -7.00 2.61 0.25
CA TRP A 70 -6.28 1.45 -0.28
C TRP A 70 -5.98 1.55 -1.78
N ILE A 71 -6.65 2.45 -2.51
CA ILE A 71 -6.55 2.54 -3.98
C ILE A 71 -5.11 2.80 -4.42
N GLY A 72 -4.42 3.74 -3.76
CA GLY A 72 -3.01 4.04 -4.08
C GLY A 72 -2.09 2.83 -3.88
N PHE A 73 -2.28 2.08 -2.81
CA PHE A 73 -1.49 0.87 -2.53
C PHE A 73 -1.80 -0.26 -3.52
N LEU A 74 -3.05 -0.41 -3.95
CA LEU A 74 -3.43 -1.39 -4.98
C LEU A 74 -2.77 -1.06 -6.33
N VAL A 75 -2.77 0.21 -6.74
CA VAL A 75 -2.09 0.64 -7.96
C VAL A 75 -0.59 0.36 -7.88
N LEU A 76 0.04 0.64 -6.73
CA LEU A 76 1.46 0.32 -6.52
C LEU A 76 1.74 -1.19 -6.59
N ALA A 77 0.89 -2.00 -5.98
CA ALA A 77 1.04 -3.45 -5.99
C ALA A 77 0.93 -4.04 -7.40
N LEU A 78 -0.05 -3.56 -8.20
CA LEU A 78 -0.16 -3.93 -9.61
C LEU A 78 1.04 -3.45 -10.43
N GLY A 79 1.54 -2.25 -10.14
CA GLY A 79 2.75 -1.70 -10.75
C GLY A 79 3.99 -2.57 -10.53
N GLN A 80 4.12 -3.23 -9.38
CA GLN A 80 5.23 -4.17 -9.14
C GLN A 80 5.14 -5.42 -10.03
N GLY A 81 3.92 -5.89 -10.35
CA GLY A 81 3.72 -6.98 -11.31
C GLY A 81 4.17 -6.61 -12.73
N VAL A 82 3.84 -5.39 -13.16
CA VAL A 82 4.30 -4.85 -14.46
C VAL A 82 5.81 -4.71 -14.48
N LEU A 83 6.39 -4.21 -13.39
CA LEU A 83 7.84 -4.02 -13.26
C LEU A 83 8.60 -5.36 -13.27
N ALA A 84 8.06 -6.39 -12.63
CA ALA A 84 8.59 -7.75 -12.71
C ALA A 84 8.62 -8.28 -14.16
N ALA A 85 7.56 -8.03 -14.94
CA ALA A 85 7.51 -8.39 -16.35
C ALA A 85 8.50 -7.57 -17.19
N ALA A 86 8.63 -6.26 -16.91
CA ALA A 86 9.61 -5.40 -17.57
C ALA A 86 11.05 -5.85 -17.30
N HIS A 87 11.38 -6.22 -16.06
CA HIS A 87 12.68 -6.80 -15.70
C HIS A 87 12.97 -8.09 -16.47
N TYR A 88 11.95 -8.93 -16.68
CA TYR A 88 12.07 -10.15 -17.47
C TYR A 88 12.31 -9.87 -18.97
N LEU A 89 11.55 -8.93 -19.55
CA LEU A 89 11.68 -8.53 -20.95
C LEU A 89 13.01 -7.82 -21.24
N TRP A 90 13.45 -6.93 -20.35
CA TRP A 90 14.75 -6.25 -20.43
C TRP A 90 15.89 -7.26 -20.43
N HIS A 91 15.78 -8.30 -19.59
CA HIS A 91 16.73 -9.39 -19.59
C HIS A 91 16.73 -10.17 -20.93
N TYR A 92 15.58 -10.31 -21.58
CA TYR A 92 15.47 -10.98 -22.88
C TYR A 92 16.05 -10.17 -24.05
N GLN A 93 15.96 -8.84 -24.01
CA GLN A 93 16.48 -7.96 -25.06
C GLN A 93 18.02 -7.78 -24.99
N GLY A 94 18.64 -8.05 -23.85
CA GLY A 94 20.08 -7.92 -23.61
C GLY A 94 21.00 -8.98 -24.25
N GLY A 95 20.57 -9.62 -25.35
CA GLY A 95 21.30 -10.38 -26.40
C GLY A 95 22.43 -11.38 -26.06
N ARG A 96 23.31 -11.12 -25.08
CA ARG A 96 24.49 -11.93 -24.73
C ARG A 96 24.43 -12.58 -23.35
N SER A 97 23.54 -12.15 -22.45
CA SER A 97 23.42 -12.74 -21.10
C SER A 97 22.61 -14.05 -21.07
N ILE A 98 21.67 -14.25 -22.00
CA ILE A 98 20.83 -15.45 -22.11
C ILE A 98 21.65 -16.72 -22.35
N TYR A 99 22.65 -16.66 -23.22
CA TYR A 99 23.50 -17.82 -23.53
C TYR A 99 24.40 -18.20 -22.35
N ARG A 100 24.80 -17.24 -21.51
CA ARG A 100 25.55 -17.50 -20.27
C ARG A 100 24.65 -18.05 -19.16
N MET A 101 23.37 -17.67 -19.13
CA MET A 101 22.37 -18.14 -18.16
C MET A 101 21.85 -19.55 -18.45
N ARG A 102 21.77 -19.97 -19.72
CA ARG A 102 21.39 -21.35 -20.09
C ARG A 102 22.37 -22.42 -19.58
N THR A 103 23.61 -22.04 -19.28
CA THR A 103 24.63 -22.92 -18.70
C THR A 103 24.73 -22.82 -17.18
N LEU A 104 23.98 -21.93 -16.52
CA LEU A 104 23.90 -21.92 -15.06
C LEU A 104 23.09 -23.14 -14.57
N PRO A 105 23.59 -23.90 -13.58
CA PRO A 105 22.95 -25.13 -13.10
C PRO A 105 21.57 -24.88 -12.47
N GLN A 106 21.21 -23.63 -12.16
CA GLN A 106 19.94 -23.25 -11.53
C GLN A 106 19.04 -22.45 -12.46
N ARG A 107 18.13 -23.15 -13.14
CA ARG A 107 17.04 -22.62 -13.99
C ARG A 107 16.14 -21.54 -13.35
N PHE A 108 16.13 -21.40 -12.02
CA PHE A 108 15.31 -20.42 -11.30
C PHE A 108 16.05 -19.14 -10.90
N GLU A 109 17.35 -19.04 -11.14
CA GLU A 109 18.14 -17.91 -10.68
C GLU A 109 17.73 -16.60 -11.38
N LEU A 110 17.32 -16.69 -12.65
CA LEU A 110 16.77 -15.58 -13.43
C LEU A 110 15.50 -15.02 -12.79
N ALA A 111 14.52 -15.90 -12.53
CA ALA A 111 13.26 -15.53 -11.90
C ALA A 111 13.51 -14.95 -10.50
N ARG A 112 14.43 -15.55 -9.72
CA ARG A 112 14.78 -15.05 -8.39
C ARG A 112 15.37 -13.64 -8.44
N ARG A 113 16.21 -13.31 -9.44
CA ARG A 113 16.81 -11.97 -9.58
C ARG A 113 15.80 -10.93 -10.07
N CYS A 114 14.97 -11.28 -11.06
CA CYS A 114 13.93 -10.38 -11.59
C CYS A 114 12.78 -10.15 -10.60
N LEU A 115 12.48 -11.13 -9.72
CA LEU A 115 11.39 -11.05 -8.76
C LEU A 115 11.82 -10.54 -7.38
N ALA A 116 13.08 -10.65 -6.99
CA ALA A 116 13.52 -10.23 -5.65
C ALA A 116 13.30 -8.74 -5.39
N ALA A 117 13.63 -7.87 -6.35
CA ALA A 117 13.40 -6.44 -6.24
C ALA A 117 11.91 -6.06 -6.13
N PRO A 118 11.02 -6.48 -7.05
CA PRO A 118 9.59 -6.17 -6.95
C PRO A 118 8.92 -6.86 -5.75
N ALA A 119 9.35 -8.07 -5.35
CA ALA A 119 8.85 -8.72 -4.14
C ALA A 119 9.22 -7.95 -2.87
N ALA A 120 10.45 -7.42 -2.78
CA ALA A 120 10.83 -6.57 -1.66
C ALA A 120 10.03 -5.27 -1.65
N ALA A 121 9.80 -4.64 -2.81
CA ALA A 121 8.98 -3.44 -2.92
C ALA A 121 7.51 -3.71 -2.54
N LEU A 122 6.95 -4.86 -2.92
CA LEU A 122 5.64 -5.32 -2.44
C LEU A 122 5.61 -5.47 -0.92
N GLY A 123 6.65 -6.07 -0.32
CA GLY A 123 6.78 -6.17 1.14
C GLY A 123 6.72 -4.81 1.83
N TRP A 124 7.45 -3.82 1.30
CA TRP A 124 7.39 -2.44 1.80
C TRP A 124 6.02 -1.79 1.60
N CYS A 125 5.34 -2.07 0.48
CA CYS A 125 4.00 -1.59 0.21
C CYS A 125 2.98 -2.12 1.24
N VAL A 126 3.04 -3.41 1.56
CA VAL A 126 2.19 -4.03 2.58
C VAL A 126 2.49 -3.43 3.96
N LEU A 127 3.77 -3.30 4.32
CA LEU A 127 4.16 -2.73 5.61
C LEU A 127 3.70 -1.28 5.76
N ALA A 128 3.81 -0.47 4.72
CA ALA A 128 3.31 0.90 4.70
C ALA A 128 1.77 0.95 4.80
N ALA A 129 1.06 0.07 4.09
CA ALA A 129 -0.39 -0.02 4.17
C ALA A 129 -0.86 -0.37 5.59
N VAL A 130 -0.20 -1.34 6.24
CA VAL A 130 -0.47 -1.69 7.65
C VAL A 130 -0.17 -0.52 8.58
N ALA A 131 0.95 0.18 8.39
CA ALA A 131 1.29 1.36 9.18
C ALA A 131 0.23 2.46 9.06
N VAL A 132 -0.26 2.74 7.84
CA VAL A 132 -1.36 3.69 7.61
C VAL A 132 -2.66 3.19 8.26
N ALA A 133 -2.98 1.89 8.16
CA ALA A 133 -4.15 1.30 8.82
C ALA A 133 -4.12 1.54 10.34
N VAL A 134 -2.97 1.28 10.96
CA VAL A 134 -2.75 1.48 12.40
C VAL A 134 -2.87 2.96 12.76
N LEU A 135 -2.26 3.86 11.98
CA LEU A 135 -2.39 5.30 12.18
C LEU A 135 -3.85 5.77 12.11
N CYS A 136 -4.60 5.31 11.11
CA CYS A 136 -6.03 5.60 10.98
C CYS A 136 -6.83 5.06 12.16
N ALA A 137 -6.57 3.83 12.61
CA ALA A 137 -7.24 3.23 13.76
C ALA A 137 -6.95 3.99 15.08
N LEU A 138 -5.69 4.39 15.30
CA LEU A 138 -5.28 5.19 16.45
C LEU A 138 -5.95 6.56 16.41
N TYR A 139 -5.92 7.23 15.25
CA TYR A 139 -6.56 8.53 15.07
C TYR A 139 -8.06 8.44 15.33
N TYR A 140 -8.74 7.46 14.71
CA TYR A 140 -10.16 7.21 14.93
C TYR A 140 -10.49 7.04 16.42
N ARG A 141 -9.70 6.24 17.14
CA ARG A 141 -9.95 5.95 18.57
C ARG A 141 -9.70 7.15 19.48
N VAL A 142 -8.70 7.98 19.18
CA VAL A 142 -8.37 9.16 20.00
C VAL A 142 -9.35 10.30 19.79
N PHE A 143 -9.80 10.52 18.56
CA PHE A 143 -10.63 11.69 18.20
C PHE A 143 -12.14 11.40 18.22
N THR A 144 -12.57 10.14 18.26
CA THR A 144 -14.00 9.80 18.39
C THR A 144 -14.41 9.85 19.86
N PRO A 145 -15.37 10.69 20.27
CA PRO A 145 -15.84 10.75 21.65
C PRO A 145 -16.59 9.46 22.03
N ALA A 146 -16.47 9.04 23.30
CA ALA A 146 -16.95 7.75 23.78
C ALA A 146 -18.45 7.46 23.53
N GLY A 147 -19.28 8.50 23.49
CA GLY A 147 -20.73 8.36 23.23
C GLY A 147 -21.10 8.07 21.77
N LEU A 148 -20.19 8.27 20.81
CA LEU A 148 -20.42 8.05 19.38
C LEU A 148 -19.70 6.81 18.83
N LEU A 149 -18.93 6.11 19.68
CA LEU A 149 -18.10 4.99 19.26
C LEU A 149 -18.93 3.72 19.09
N PRO A 150 -18.96 3.07 17.91
CA PRO A 150 -19.72 1.84 17.71
C PRO A 150 -19.05 0.66 18.42
N ALA A 151 -19.86 -0.27 18.92
CA ALA A 151 -19.38 -1.45 19.67
C ALA A 151 -18.34 -2.28 18.89
N HIS A 152 -18.50 -2.40 17.56
CA HIS A 152 -17.63 -3.17 16.66
C HIS A 152 -16.86 -2.29 15.65
N TRP A 153 -16.27 -1.19 16.12
CA TRP A 153 -15.62 -0.18 15.27
C TRP A 153 -14.49 -0.68 14.34
N LEU A 154 -13.77 -1.77 14.68
CA LEU A 154 -12.65 -2.29 13.88
C LEU A 154 -13.07 -3.11 12.66
N LEU A 155 -14.09 -3.97 12.82
CA LEU A 155 -14.48 -4.97 11.81
C LEU A 155 -15.81 -4.66 11.15
N GLY A 156 -16.52 -3.62 11.61
CA GLY A 156 -17.78 -3.19 11.01
C GLY A 156 -18.81 -4.30 10.97
N GLY A 157 -19.15 -4.89 12.12
CA GLY A 157 -20.33 -5.76 12.27
C GLY A 157 -20.32 -7.05 11.47
N ALA A 158 -19.33 -7.30 10.61
CA ALA A 158 -19.29 -8.42 9.66
C ALA A 158 -19.15 -9.82 10.31
N LEU A 159 -19.20 -9.89 11.64
CA LEU A 159 -19.19 -11.13 12.44
C LEU A 159 -20.46 -11.27 13.31
N CYS A 160 -21.51 -10.49 13.03
CA CYS A 160 -22.85 -10.62 13.60
C CYS A 160 -23.85 -10.84 12.47
#